data_AF-A0A3N5V0G3-F1
#
_entry.id   AF-A0A3N5V0G3-F1
#
_cell.length_a   1.000
_cell.length_b   1.000
_cell.length_c   1.000
_cell.angle_alpha   90.00
_cell.angle_beta   90.00
_cell.angle_gamma   90.00
#
_symmetry.space_group_name_H-M   'P 1'
#
loop_
_entity.id
_entity.type
_entity.pdbx_description
1 polymer ?
#
loop_
_entity_poly.entity_id
_entity_poly.type
_entity_poly.pdbx_seq_one_letter_code
_entity_poly.pdbx_strand_id
1 'polypeptide(L)'
;ASDLQNIPYASTATVSLAYHQSDIPRELDGYGYVIPRREGRRALACTWTSTKFPHRAPEGYALIRVFVGRAGQDIPWNENDLLALAKEELNLTLGINADPLLSRVFLWDKAMPQYNLGHPEILKRIDTALEKYPGLALAGNGYRGIGIPDCIHSGEQAIDRILNGVRSLQTSQ
;
A
#
# COMPACT_ATOMS: atom_id res chain seq x y z
N ALA A 1 -6.60 -7.04 -23.25
CA ALA A 1 -6.16 -5.75 -22.68
C ALA A 1 -7.27 -5.07 -21.87
N SER A 2 -8.50 -4.95 -22.40
CA SER A 2 -9.62 -4.30 -21.68
C SER A 2 -9.86 -4.84 -20.25
N ASP A 3 -9.90 -6.16 -20.06
CA ASP A 3 -10.08 -6.73 -18.71
C ASP A 3 -8.97 -6.35 -17.71
N LEU A 4 -7.72 -6.20 -18.17
CA LEU A 4 -6.61 -5.77 -17.31
C LEU A 4 -6.76 -4.31 -16.87
N GLN A 5 -7.27 -3.46 -17.76
CA GLN A 5 -7.52 -2.04 -17.47
C GLN A 5 -8.71 -1.83 -16.52
N ASN A 6 -9.60 -2.81 -16.42
CA ASN A 6 -10.80 -2.75 -15.57
C ASN A 6 -10.51 -3.11 -14.11
N ILE A 7 -9.30 -3.55 -13.76
CA ILE A 7 -8.90 -3.74 -12.36
C ILE A 7 -8.66 -2.35 -11.74
N PRO A 8 -9.50 -1.90 -10.80
CA PRO A 8 -9.38 -0.56 -10.25
C PRO A 8 -8.21 -0.50 -9.26
N TYR A 9 -7.54 0.65 -9.22
CA TYR A 9 -6.48 0.94 -8.25
C TYR A 9 -6.78 2.25 -7.53
N ALA A 10 -6.49 2.28 -6.24
CA ALA A 10 -6.50 3.49 -5.42
C ALA A 10 -5.09 4.07 -5.32
N SER A 11 -5.01 5.40 -5.33
CA SER A 11 -3.79 6.13 -5.01
C SER A 11 -3.67 6.31 -3.50
N THR A 12 -2.45 6.26 -2.99
CA THR A 12 -2.17 6.35 -1.55
C THR A 12 -0.96 7.23 -1.30
N ALA A 13 -0.83 7.73 -0.08
CA ALA A 13 0.36 8.41 0.38
C ALA A 13 0.72 7.97 1.80
N THR A 14 1.99 8.09 2.13
CA THR A 14 2.46 7.98 3.51
C THR A 14 3.36 9.16 3.85
N VAL A 15 3.20 9.69 5.05
CA VAL A 15 4.04 10.77 5.58
C VAL A 15 4.74 10.26 6.82
N SER A 16 6.06 10.22 6.79
CA SER A 16 6.88 9.86 7.95
C SER A 16 7.37 11.14 8.62
N LEU A 17 7.19 11.24 9.94
CA LEU A 17 7.53 12.42 10.76
C LEU A 17 8.36 11.98 11.95
N ALA A 18 9.47 12.67 12.21
CA ALA A 18 10.34 12.45 13.36
C ALA A 18 10.17 13.57 14.39
N TYR A 19 10.08 13.19 15.66
CA TYR A 19 9.95 14.10 16.81
C TYR A 19 10.94 13.72 17.90
N HIS A 20 11.32 14.67 18.75
CA HIS A 20 11.83 14.30 20.07
C HIS A 20 10.70 13.63 20.87
N GLN A 21 11.02 12.61 21.65
CA GLN A 21 10.03 11.97 22.52
C GLN A 21 9.46 12.96 23.55
N SER A 22 10.26 13.94 23.98
CA SER A 22 9.83 15.01 24.89
C SER A 22 8.76 15.93 24.31
N ASP A 23 8.62 15.98 22.99
CA ASP A 23 7.62 16.82 22.31
C ASP A 23 6.26 16.11 22.16
N ILE A 24 6.21 14.82 22.53
CA ILE A 24 5.00 14.00 22.44
C ILE A 24 4.34 14.02 23.82
N PRO A 25 3.12 14.56 23.97
CA PRO A 25 2.49 14.76 25.28
C PRO A 25 2.16 13.49 26.06
N ARG A 26 2.31 12.32 25.44
CA ARG A 26 1.96 11.02 26.00
C ARG A 26 2.87 9.94 25.47
N GLU A 27 3.02 8.89 26.26
CA GLU A 27 3.74 7.70 25.84
C GLU A 27 3.05 7.02 24.65
N LEU A 28 3.86 6.54 23.71
CA LEU A 28 3.41 5.78 22.55
C LEU A 28 3.36 4.28 22.90
N ASP A 29 2.38 3.88 23.70
CA ASP A 29 2.16 2.47 24.08
C ASP A 29 1.29 1.73 23.04
N GLY A 30 1.94 0.97 22.16
CA GLY A 30 1.32 0.23 21.06
C GLY A 30 2.02 0.45 19.71
N TYR A 31 1.34 0.11 18.62
CA TYR A 31 1.91 0.20 17.27
C TYR A 31 1.29 1.29 16.40
N GLY A 32 0.39 2.08 16.98
CA GLY A 32 -0.39 3.10 16.28
C GLY A 32 -1.89 2.77 16.29
N TYR A 33 -2.62 3.36 15.35
CA TYR A 33 -4.08 3.31 15.31
C TYR A 33 -4.62 3.34 13.88
N VAL A 34 -5.86 2.90 13.72
CA VAL A 34 -6.63 3.01 12.47
C VAL A 34 -7.83 3.92 12.70
N ILE A 35 -8.24 4.62 11.66
CA ILE A 35 -9.30 5.63 11.73
C ILE A 35 -10.53 5.12 10.98
N PRO A 36 -11.64 4.81 11.68
CA PRO A 36 -12.88 4.43 11.05
C PRO A 36 -13.40 5.51 10.10
N ARG A 37 -14.03 5.10 8.99
CA ARG A 37 -14.55 6.03 7.98
C ARG A 37 -15.52 7.08 8.53
N ARG A 38 -16.30 6.71 9.55
CA ARG A 38 -17.29 7.60 10.18
C ARG A 38 -16.68 8.82 10.88
N GLU A 39 -15.38 8.78 11.19
CA GLU A 39 -14.68 9.91 11.85
C GLU A 39 -14.42 11.08 10.90
N GLY A 40 -14.72 10.93 9.59
CA GLY A 40 -14.55 12.01 8.60
C GLY A 40 -13.10 12.44 8.37
N ARG A 41 -12.12 11.73 8.95
CA ARG A 41 -10.69 12.04 8.81
C ARG A 41 -10.17 11.65 7.43
N ARG A 42 -9.24 12.46 6.92
CA ARG A 42 -8.56 12.21 5.65
C ARG A 42 -7.45 11.15 5.79
N ALA A 43 -6.79 11.10 6.94
CA ALA A 43 -5.87 10.01 7.28
C ALA A 43 -6.65 8.70 7.48
N LEU A 44 -5.98 7.58 7.22
CA LEU A 44 -6.50 6.23 7.42
C LEU A 44 -6.01 5.57 8.68
N ALA A 45 -4.74 5.78 8.96
CA ALA A 45 -4.02 5.09 10.00
C ALA A 45 -2.76 5.86 10.33
N CYS A 46 -2.24 5.55 11.51
CA CYS A 46 -0.96 6.02 11.97
C CYS A 46 -0.21 4.81 12.53
N THR A 47 1.07 4.68 12.22
CA THR A 47 1.94 3.66 12.81
C THR A 47 3.10 4.34 13.51
N TRP A 48 3.35 3.93 14.75
CA TRP A 48 4.52 4.36 15.51
C TRP A 48 5.66 3.42 15.15
N THR A 49 6.43 3.82 14.14
CA THR A 49 7.37 2.96 13.43
C THR A 49 8.54 2.57 14.33
N SER A 50 9.05 3.50 15.13
CA SER A 50 10.13 3.23 16.09
C SER A 50 9.69 2.38 17.27
N THR A 51 8.41 2.42 17.68
CA THR A 51 7.87 1.52 18.71
C THR A 51 7.70 0.10 18.17
N LYS A 52 7.15 -0.02 16.95
CA LYS A 52 6.95 -1.33 16.31
C LYS A 52 8.24 -2.02 15.91
N PHE A 53 9.23 -1.25 15.44
CA PHE A 53 10.51 -1.75 14.98
C PHE A 53 11.63 -0.96 15.68
N PRO A 54 12.18 -1.52 16.78
CA PRO A 54 13.35 -0.95 17.44
C PRO A 54 14.46 -0.65 16.43
N HIS A 55 15.24 0.41 16.65
CA HIS A 55 16.31 0.89 15.77
C HIS A 55 15.86 1.59 14.47
N ARG A 56 14.56 1.84 14.28
CA ARG A 56 14.09 2.75 13.21
C ARG A 56 14.18 4.24 13.57
N ALA A 57 14.53 4.56 14.81
CA ALA A 57 14.92 5.89 15.26
C ALA A 57 16.00 5.76 16.35
N PRO A 58 16.88 6.78 16.52
CA PRO A 58 17.77 6.86 17.68
C PRO A 58 17.01 6.98 18.99
N GLU A 59 17.68 6.68 20.11
CA GLU A 59 17.13 6.87 21.46
C GLU A 59 16.74 8.34 21.70
N GLY A 60 15.62 8.57 22.42
CA GLY A 60 15.07 9.91 22.66
C GLY A 60 14.26 10.49 21.49
N TYR A 61 14.13 9.76 20.39
CA TYR A 61 13.33 10.16 19.22
C TYR A 61 12.21 9.17 18.91
N ALA A 62 11.17 9.65 18.25
CA ALA A 62 10.08 8.84 17.74
C ALA A 62 9.90 9.05 16.24
N LEU A 63 9.71 7.95 15.50
CA LEU A 63 9.36 7.98 14.08
C LEU A 63 7.92 7.51 13.89
N ILE A 64 7.07 8.41 13.41
CA ILE A 64 5.64 8.19 13.23
C ILE A 64 5.31 8.22 11.73
N ARG A 65 4.46 7.32 11.25
CA ARG A 65 4.01 7.28 9.85
C ARG A 65 2.50 7.39 9.75
N VAL A 66 2.02 8.43 9.09
CA VAL A 66 0.59 8.63 8.77
C VAL A 66 0.31 8.11 7.37
N PHE A 67 -0.81 7.42 7.20
CA PHE A 67 -1.29 6.90 5.91
C PHE A 67 -2.48 7.73 5.43
N VAL A 68 -2.48 8.04 4.14
CA VAL A 68 -3.51 8.86 3.47
C VAL A 68 -3.94 8.15 2.19
N GLY A 69 -5.22 8.31 1.83
CA GLY A 69 -5.76 7.83 0.55
C GLY A 69 -6.45 6.48 0.64
N ARG A 70 -7.66 6.41 0.09
CA ARG A 70 -8.52 5.22 0.04
C ARG A 70 -9.24 5.17 -1.30
N ALA A 71 -9.79 4.00 -1.63
CA ALA A 71 -10.67 3.87 -2.78
C ALA A 71 -11.82 4.89 -2.74
N GLY A 72 -12.02 5.58 -3.87
CA GLY A 72 -13.06 6.59 -4.02
C GLY A 72 -12.78 7.92 -3.31
N GLN A 73 -11.57 8.14 -2.80
CA GLN A 73 -11.15 9.42 -2.25
C GLN A 73 -9.93 9.95 -3.00
N ASP A 74 -9.98 11.22 -3.39
CA ASP A 74 -8.80 11.90 -3.94
C ASP A 74 -7.82 12.29 -2.81
N ILE A 75 -6.53 12.29 -3.15
CA ILE A 75 -5.45 12.68 -2.25
C ILE A 75 -4.76 13.94 -2.78
N PRO A 76 -4.21 14.80 -1.90
CA PRO A 76 -3.34 15.86 -2.37
C PRO A 76 -2.15 15.27 -3.13
N TRP A 77 -1.81 15.92 -4.25
CA TRP A 77 -0.68 15.54 -5.09
C TRP A 77 0.58 16.38 -4.83
N ASN A 78 0.53 17.26 -3.83
CA ASN A 78 1.69 18.02 -3.38
C ASN A 78 2.08 17.61 -1.95
N GLU A 79 3.38 17.63 -1.69
CA GLU A 79 3.94 17.15 -0.42
C GLU A 79 3.57 18.05 0.76
N ASN A 80 3.43 19.36 0.55
CA ASN A 80 3.11 20.31 1.61
C ASN A 80 1.72 20.09 2.21
N ASP A 81 0.71 19.83 1.37
CA ASP A 81 -0.64 19.54 1.82
C ASP A 81 -0.73 18.19 2.53
N LEU A 82 0.05 17.19 2.07
CA LEU A 82 0.15 15.89 2.75
C LEU A 82 0.83 16.03 4.11
N LEU A 83 1.89 16.83 4.20
CA LEU A 83 2.56 17.14 5.46
C LEU A 83 1.62 17.87 6.42
N ALA A 84 0.90 18.89 5.95
CA ALA A 84 -0.06 19.64 6.75
C ALA A 84 -1.17 18.72 7.29
N LEU A 85 -1.74 17.87 6.43
CA LEU A 85 -2.74 16.87 6.81
C LEU A 85 -2.20 15.90 7.87
N ALA A 86 -0.96 15.40 7.69
CA ALA A 86 -0.36 14.49 8.66
C ALA A 86 -0.12 15.17 10.01
N LYS A 87 0.38 16.41 10.03
CA LYS A 87 0.55 17.19 11.26
C LYS A 87 -0.80 17.44 11.95
N GLU A 88 -1.83 17.82 11.19
CA GLU A 88 -3.19 18.01 11.71
C GLU A 88 -3.71 16.73 12.38
N GLU A 89 -3.55 15.57 11.72
CA GLU A 89 -3.97 14.29 12.28
C GLU A 89 -3.21 13.94 13.57
N LEU A 90 -1.89 14.13 13.60
CA LEU A 90 -1.10 13.88 14.81
C LEU A 90 -1.44 14.85 15.95
N ASN A 91 -1.80 16.09 15.63
CA ASN A 91 -2.28 17.05 16.61
C ASN A 91 -3.63 16.61 17.21
N LEU A 92 -4.60 16.29 16.35
CA LEU A 92 -5.95 15.90 16.74
C LEU A 92 -5.97 14.64 17.60
N THR A 93 -5.16 13.64 17.21
CA THR A 93 -5.19 12.34 17.88
C THR A 93 -4.19 12.28 19.02
N LEU A 94 -2.93 12.71 18.82
CA LEU A 94 -1.83 12.57 19.80
C LEU A 94 -1.51 13.86 20.58
N GLY A 95 -2.08 15.01 20.21
CA GLY A 95 -1.78 16.30 20.86
C GLY A 95 -0.42 16.89 20.48
N ILE A 96 0.26 16.35 19.46
CA ILE A 96 1.58 16.84 19.05
C ILE A 96 1.41 18.21 18.39
N ASN A 97 1.99 19.25 19.01
CA ASN A 97 1.99 20.62 18.49
C ASN A 97 3.37 21.05 17.94
N ALA A 98 4.43 20.30 18.26
CA ALA A 98 5.77 20.58 17.77
C ALA A 98 5.88 20.40 16.25
N ASP A 99 6.82 21.12 15.64
CA ASP A 99 7.22 20.85 14.28
C ASP A 99 8.08 19.58 14.20
N PRO A 100 7.93 18.75 13.16
CA PRO A 100 8.77 17.58 13.00
C PRO A 100 10.21 17.98 12.68
N LEU A 101 11.18 17.29 13.28
CA LEU A 101 12.61 17.45 12.98
C LEU A 101 12.95 17.01 11.56
N LEU A 102 12.21 16.01 11.08
CA LEU A 102 12.32 15.48 9.73
C LEU A 102 10.92 15.05 9.28
N SER A 103 10.61 15.36 8.02
CA SER A 103 9.44 14.83 7.34
C SER A 103 9.84 14.19 6.02
N ARG A 104 9.11 13.15 5.62
CA ARG A 104 9.27 12.53 4.30
C ARG A 104 7.93 12.02 3.78
N VAL A 105 7.56 12.51 2.60
CA VAL A 105 6.33 12.11 1.90
C VAL A 105 6.66 11.06 0.86
N PHE A 106 5.80 10.05 0.75
CA PHE A 106 5.80 9.09 -0.34
C PHE A 106 4.40 9.06 -0.94
N LEU A 107 4.32 9.28 -2.25
CA LEU A 107 3.08 9.31 -3.02
C LEU A 107 3.07 8.17 -4.02
N TRP A 108 1.96 7.44 -4.07
CA TRP A 108 1.82 6.25 -4.90
C TRP A 108 0.56 6.38 -5.76
N ASP A 109 0.74 6.75 -7.03
CA ASP A 109 -0.37 6.77 -7.99
C ASP A 109 -0.82 5.35 -8.34
N LYS A 110 -2.12 5.08 -8.24
CA LYS A 110 -2.76 3.81 -8.62
C LYS A 110 -1.97 2.57 -8.17
N ALA A 111 -1.49 2.57 -6.93
CA ALA A 111 -0.63 1.51 -6.43
C ALA A 111 -1.37 0.41 -5.67
N MET A 112 -2.60 0.68 -5.20
CA MET A 112 -3.36 -0.26 -4.37
C MET A 112 -4.53 -0.87 -5.15
N PRO A 113 -4.41 -2.10 -5.68
CA PRO A 113 -5.50 -2.75 -6.41
C PRO A 113 -6.72 -2.96 -5.52
N GLN A 114 -7.91 -2.87 -6.12
CA GLN A 114 -9.20 -2.97 -5.44
C GLN A 114 -9.93 -4.21 -5.95
N TYR A 115 -9.94 -5.27 -5.14
CA TYR A 115 -10.62 -6.53 -5.46
C TYR A 115 -12.12 -6.41 -5.16
N ASN A 116 -12.81 -5.64 -6.00
CA ASN A 116 -14.24 -5.41 -5.89
C ASN A 116 -15.05 -6.65 -6.30
N LEU A 117 -16.37 -6.60 -6.10
CA LEU A 117 -17.30 -7.58 -6.67
C LEU A 117 -17.04 -7.69 -8.19
N GLY A 118 -16.92 -8.91 -8.70
CA GLY A 118 -16.58 -9.16 -10.11
C GLY A 118 -15.09 -9.44 -10.39
N HIS A 119 -14.20 -9.29 -9.40
CA HIS A 119 -12.77 -9.51 -9.58
C HIS A 119 -12.43 -10.95 -10.03
N PRO A 120 -12.95 -12.02 -9.40
CA PRO A 120 -12.71 -13.39 -9.87
C PRO A 120 -13.14 -13.63 -11.33
N GLU A 121 -14.23 -13.01 -11.77
CA GLU A 121 -14.75 -13.13 -13.13
C GLU A 121 -13.84 -12.41 -14.14
N ILE A 122 -13.28 -11.26 -13.77
CA ILE A 122 -12.23 -10.57 -14.54
C ILE A 122 -11.02 -11.50 -14.71
N LEU A 123 -10.55 -12.11 -13.61
CA LEU A 123 -9.40 -13.02 -13.66
C LEU A 123 -9.66 -14.25 -14.52
N LYS A 124 -10.87 -14.82 -14.46
CA LYS A 124 -11.24 -15.96 -15.31
C LYS A 124 -11.17 -15.61 -16.79
N ARG A 125 -11.68 -14.44 -17.20
CA ARG A 125 -11.59 -13.98 -18.60
C ARG A 125 -10.14 -13.75 -19.03
N ILE A 126 -9.32 -13.20 -18.14
CA ILE A 126 -7.88 -13.03 -18.37
C ILE A 126 -7.20 -14.38 -18.57
N ASP A 127 -7.43 -15.35 -17.68
CA ASP A 127 -6.86 -16.70 -17.79
C ASP A 127 -7.26 -17.37 -19.11
N THR A 128 -8.56 -17.36 -19.46
CA THR A 128 -9.04 -17.91 -20.74
C THR A 128 -8.40 -17.22 -21.95
N ALA A 129 -8.16 -15.91 -21.88
CA ALA A 129 -7.47 -15.19 -22.96
C ALA A 129 -5.98 -15.58 -23.08
N LEU A 130 -5.33 -15.92 -21.96
CA LEU A 130 -3.92 -16.32 -21.92
C LEU A 130 -3.67 -17.74 -22.45
N GLU A 131 -4.67 -18.62 -22.50
CA GLU A 131 -4.53 -19.97 -23.07
C GLU A 131 -4.00 -19.97 -24.52
N LYS A 132 -4.24 -18.89 -25.26
CA LYS A 132 -3.75 -18.68 -26.63
C LYS A 132 -2.24 -18.36 -26.70
N TYR A 133 -1.61 -18.09 -25.56
CA TYR A 133 -0.24 -17.61 -25.45
C TYR A 133 0.54 -18.45 -24.42
N PRO A 134 0.91 -19.69 -24.74
CA PRO A 134 1.57 -20.61 -23.80
C PRO A 134 2.95 -20.14 -23.28
N GLY A 135 3.57 -19.17 -23.95
CA GLY A 135 4.80 -18.51 -23.48
C GLY A 135 4.59 -17.25 -22.64
N LEU A 136 3.34 -16.91 -22.30
CA LEU A 136 2.97 -15.69 -21.57
C LEU A 136 2.19 -16.02 -20.30
N ALA A 137 2.63 -15.46 -19.18
CA ALA A 137 1.92 -15.53 -17.90
C ALA A 137 1.92 -14.15 -17.23
N LEU A 138 0.96 -13.93 -16.33
CA LEU A 138 0.84 -12.70 -15.55
C LEU A 138 1.12 -12.98 -14.07
N ALA A 139 1.82 -12.07 -13.43
CA ALA A 139 2.15 -12.09 -12.01
C ALA A 139 2.05 -10.67 -11.42
N GLY A 140 1.78 -10.57 -10.12
CA GLY A 140 1.74 -9.30 -9.39
C GLY A 140 0.49 -9.09 -8.55
N ASN A 141 0.47 -7.95 -7.86
CA ASN A 141 -0.53 -7.61 -6.84
C ASN A 141 -1.94 -7.36 -7.40
N GLY A 142 -2.09 -7.17 -8.70
CA GLY A 142 -3.39 -6.95 -9.35
C GLY A 142 -4.26 -8.19 -9.46
N TYR A 143 -3.72 -9.39 -9.22
CA TYR A 143 -4.39 -10.63 -9.59
C TYR A 143 -4.95 -11.39 -8.39
N ARG A 144 -4.10 -12.15 -7.66
CA ARG A 144 -4.54 -13.18 -6.70
C ARG A 144 -3.89 -13.02 -5.33
N GLY A 145 -3.70 -11.76 -4.91
CA GLY A 145 -3.15 -11.40 -3.61
C GLY A 145 -2.32 -10.13 -3.72
N ILE A 146 -2.48 -9.25 -2.73
CA ILE A 146 -1.85 -7.92 -2.72
C ILE A 146 -0.51 -7.97 -1.98
N GLY A 147 -0.34 -8.92 -1.06
CA GLY A 147 0.81 -9.01 -0.19
C GLY A 147 2.09 -9.35 -0.96
N ILE A 148 3.23 -9.01 -0.36
CA ILE A 148 4.55 -9.38 -0.89
C ILE A 148 4.66 -10.91 -1.08
N PRO A 149 4.26 -11.77 -0.11
CA PRO A 149 4.31 -13.22 -0.31
C PRO A 149 3.46 -13.69 -1.49
N ASP A 150 2.27 -13.12 -1.65
CA ASP A 150 1.37 -13.46 -2.76
C ASP A 150 1.99 -13.09 -4.11
N CYS A 151 2.66 -11.93 -4.18
CA CYS A 151 3.33 -11.47 -5.40
C CYS A 151 4.50 -12.38 -5.76
N ILE A 152 5.32 -12.76 -4.77
CA ILE A 152 6.41 -13.73 -4.96
C ILE A 152 5.84 -15.04 -5.49
N HIS A 153 4.83 -15.59 -4.81
CA HIS A 153 4.20 -16.83 -5.21
C HIS A 153 3.56 -16.74 -6.62
N SER A 154 2.96 -15.61 -6.97
CA SER A 154 2.42 -15.39 -8.32
C SER A 154 3.52 -15.40 -9.39
N GLY A 155 4.73 -14.93 -9.06
CA GLY A 155 5.89 -15.00 -9.93
C GLY A 155 6.37 -16.44 -10.14
N GLU A 156 6.42 -17.24 -9.07
CA GLU A 156 6.73 -18.68 -9.13
C GLU A 156 5.71 -19.43 -10.02
N GLN A 157 4.42 -19.19 -9.81
CA GLN A 157 3.38 -19.79 -10.63
C GLN A 157 3.45 -19.36 -12.10
N ALA A 158 3.83 -18.11 -12.38
CA ALA A 158 3.97 -17.61 -13.74
C ALA A 158 5.10 -18.31 -14.48
N ILE A 159 6.26 -18.54 -13.84
CA ILE A 159 7.36 -19.27 -14.49
C ILE A 159 6.99 -20.73 -14.76
N ASP A 160 6.32 -21.41 -13.82
CA ASP A 160 5.85 -22.79 -14.01
C ASP A 160 4.90 -22.92 -15.20
N ARG A 161 3.98 -21.96 -15.36
CA ARG A 161 3.04 -21.93 -16.50
C ARG A 161 3.78 -21.79 -17.83
N ILE A 162 4.75 -20.88 -17.91
CA ILE A 162 5.54 -20.67 -19.13
C ILE A 162 6.33 -21.93 -19.48
N LEU A 163 7.02 -22.53 -18.51
CA LEU A 163 7.82 -23.74 -18.75
C LEU A 163 6.97 -24.91 -19.24
N ASN A 164 5.79 -25.10 -18.65
CA ASN A 164 4.85 -26.15 -19.07
C ASN A 164 4.23 -25.88 -20.44
N GLY A 165 3.86 -24.62 -20.72
CA GLY A 165 3.29 -24.21 -22.01
C GLY A 165 4.29 -24.31 -23.17
N VAL A 166 5.55 -23.96 -22.96
CA VAL A 166 6.59 -24.10 -24.00
C VAL A 166 6.90 -25.58 -24.27
N ARG A 167 6.97 -26.42 -23.24
CA ARG A 167 7.21 -27.86 -23.40
C ARG A 167 6.08 -28.56 -24.17
N SER A 168 4.82 -28.21 -23.93
CA SER A 168 3.69 -28.82 -24.64
C SER A 168 3.68 -28.47 -26.14
N LEU A 169 4.11 -27.26 -26.50
CA LEU A 169 4.31 -26.87 -27.90
C LEU A 169 5.43 -27.67 -28.58
N GLN A 170 6.54 -27.93 -27.89
CA GLN A 170 7.66 -28.71 -28.43
C GLN A 170 7.34 -30.19 -28.61
N THR A 171 6.39 -30.73 -27.84
CA THR A 171 5.99 -32.16 -27.90
C THR A 171 4.87 -32.40 -28.92
N SER A 172 4.25 -31.33 -29.44
CA SER A 172 3.14 -31.39 -30.41
C SER A 172 3.58 -31.12 -31.87
N GLN A 173 4.89 -31.00 -32.10
CA GLN A 173 5.55 -30.97 -33.41
C GLN A 173 6.28 -32.30 -33.65
#